data_AF-A0AB73U4P0-F1
#
_entry.id   AF-A0AB73U4P0-F1
#
_cell.length_a   1.000
_cell.length_b   1.000
_cell.length_c   1.000
_cell.angle_alpha   90.00
_cell.angle_beta   90.00
_cell.angle_gamma   90.00
#
_symmetry.space_group_name_H-M   'P 1'
#
loop_
_entity.id
_entity.type
_entity.pdbx_description
1 polymer ?
#
loop_
_entity_poly.entity_id
_entity_poly.type
_entity_poly.pdbx_seq_one_letter_code
_entity_poly.pdbx_strand_id
1 'polypeptide(L)'
;MDDTSSDKRVVFTAAIASAVAYGTLASFYVARGGLSSATIYLTIIGLFVTLPLIGFGLKSLLPRLHDYAHGVILSPLPGAITYLLAITWMAIT
;
A
#
# COMPACT_ATOMS: atom_id res chain seq x y z
N MET A 1 18.72 20.51 -6.52
CA MET A 1 18.76 19.89 -7.86
C MET A 1 18.80 18.39 -7.62
N ASP A 2 17.80 17.69 -8.15
CA ASP A 2 17.53 16.23 -8.07
C ASP A 2 16.41 15.73 -7.12
N ASP A 3 15.61 16.63 -6.53
CA ASP A 3 14.45 16.23 -5.70
C ASP A 3 13.38 15.46 -6.52
N THR A 4 13.25 15.79 -7.81
CA THR A 4 12.32 15.10 -8.72
C THR A 4 12.66 13.62 -8.93
N SER A 5 13.93 13.22 -8.86
CA SER A 5 14.29 11.80 -8.98
C SER A 5 14.06 11.04 -7.68
N SER A 6 14.23 11.70 -6.53
CA SER A 6 13.88 11.18 -5.21
C SER A 6 12.36 10.96 -5.09
N ASP A 7 11.55 11.97 -5.42
CA ASP A 7 10.09 11.89 -5.40
C ASP A 7 9.56 10.76 -6.29
N LYS A 8 10.13 10.61 -7.50
CA LYS A 8 9.78 9.51 -8.40
C LYS A 8 10.08 8.14 -7.79
N ARG A 9 11.20 7.97 -7.08
CA ARG A 9 11.53 6.72 -6.39
C ARG A 9 10.57 6.43 -5.24
N VAL A 10 10.20 7.44 -4.46
CA VAL A 10 9.23 7.32 -3.36
C VAL A 10 7.89 6.85 -3.91
N VAL A 11 7.35 7.55 -4.91
CA VAL A 11 6.04 7.23 -5.52
C VAL A 11 6.05 5.86 -6.19
N PHE A 12 7.12 5.53 -6.93
CA PHE A 12 7.25 4.22 -7.56
C PHE A 12 7.30 3.08 -6.54
N THR A 13 8.06 3.27 -5.46
CA THR A 13 8.14 2.28 -4.37
C THR A 13 6.80 2.12 -3.68
N ALA A 14 6.11 3.24 -3.41
CA ALA A 14 4.77 3.22 -2.82
C ALA A 14 3.78 2.45 -3.72
N ALA A 15 3.81 2.70 -5.03
CA ALA A 15 2.95 2.04 -6.00
C ALA A 15 3.21 0.53 -6.07
N ILE A 16 4.48 0.10 -6.13
CA ILE A 16 4.82 -1.34 -6.18
C ILE A 16 4.45 -2.04 -4.87
N ALA A 17 4.86 -1.50 -3.73
CA ALA A 17 4.56 -2.11 -2.43
C ALA A 17 3.04 -2.20 -2.22
N SER A 18 2.31 -1.17 -2.63
CA SER A 18 0.85 -1.18 -2.64
C SER A 18 0.29 -2.28 -3.54
N ALA A 19 0.77 -2.38 -4.78
CA ALA A 19 0.29 -3.35 -5.74
C ALA A 19 0.53 -4.78 -5.26
N VAL A 20 1.67 -5.05 -4.62
CA VAL A 20 1.97 -6.35 -4.03
C VAL A 20 1.02 -6.65 -2.86
N ALA A 21 0.87 -5.71 -1.90
CA ALA A 21 0.05 -5.94 -0.72
C ALA A 21 -1.44 -6.16 -1.07
N TYR A 22 -2.02 -5.25 -1.85
CA TYR A 22 -3.42 -5.33 -2.25
C TYR A 22 -3.67 -6.39 -3.32
N GLY A 23 -2.70 -6.65 -4.19
CA GLY A 23 -2.74 -7.77 -5.13
C GLY A 23 -2.79 -9.11 -4.41
N THR A 24 -1.98 -9.28 -3.36
CA THR A 24 -2.02 -10.48 -2.52
C THR A 24 -3.38 -10.62 -1.84
N LEU A 25 -3.94 -9.52 -1.28
CA LEU A 25 -5.28 -9.52 -0.68
C LEU A 25 -6.37 -9.92 -1.70
N ALA A 26 -6.30 -9.39 -2.92
CA ALA A 26 -7.23 -9.75 -4.00
C ALA A 26 -7.10 -11.22 -4.40
N SER A 27 -5.88 -11.76 -4.51
CA SER A 27 -5.67 -13.19 -4.76
C SER A 27 -6.25 -14.07 -3.65
N PHE A 28 -6.08 -13.69 -2.38
CA PHE A 28 -6.70 -14.41 -1.26
C PHE A 28 -8.22 -14.34 -1.27
N TYR A 29 -8.79 -13.17 -1.62
CA TYR A 29 -10.22 -13.01 -1.79
C TYR A 29 -10.77 -14.01 -2.82
N VAL A 30 -10.14 -14.09 -3.99
CA VAL A 30 -10.54 -15.02 -5.06
C VAL A 30 -10.36 -16.48 -4.62
N ALA A 31 -9.21 -16.82 -4.05
CA ALA A 31 -8.90 -18.19 -3.63
C ALA A 31 -9.83 -18.73 -2.54
N ARG A 32 -10.39 -17.85 -1.69
CA ARG A 32 -11.33 -18.21 -0.61
C ARG A 32 -12.80 -18.16 -1.04
N GLY A 33 -13.10 -17.80 -2.29
CA GLY A 33 -14.47 -17.63 -2.76
C GLY A 33 -15.16 -16.39 -2.19
N GLY A 34 -14.38 -15.39 -1.79
CA GLY A 34 -14.82 -14.19 -1.11
C GLY A 34 -14.27 -14.07 0.31
N LEU A 35 -14.23 -12.83 0.82
CA LEU A 35 -13.93 -12.51 2.21
C LEU A 35 -15.04 -11.58 2.73
N SER A 36 -15.34 -11.71 4.02
CA SER A 36 -16.23 -10.75 4.69
C SER A 36 -15.66 -9.33 4.57
N SER A 37 -16.53 -8.35 4.36
CA SER A 37 -16.15 -6.93 4.29
C SER A 37 -15.38 -6.50 5.54
N ALA A 38 -15.74 -7.03 6.72
CA ALA A 38 -15.03 -6.76 7.96
C ALA A 38 -13.56 -7.22 7.90
N THR A 39 -13.29 -8.38 7.31
CA THR A 39 -11.94 -8.91 7.12
C THR A 39 -11.14 -8.05 6.14
N ILE A 40 -11.78 -7.57 5.07
CA ILE A 40 -11.13 -6.69 4.08
C ILE A 40 -10.76 -5.36 4.74
N TYR A 41 -11.67 -4.72 5.47
CA TYR A 41 -11.38 -3.47 6.18
C TYR A 41 -10.32 -3.65 7.27
N LEU A 42 -10.37 -4.71 8.06
CA LEU A 42 -9.35 -5.01 9.06
C LEU A 42 -7.98 -5.23 8.41
N THR A 43 -7.93 -5.89 7.26
CA THR A 43 -6.67 -6.09 6.53
C THR A 43 -6.12 -4.77 6.01
N ILE A 44 -6.98 -3.92 5.43
CA ILE A 44 -6.58 -2.58 4.97
C ILE A 44 -6.04 -1.76 6.15
N ILE A 45 -6.76 -1.67 7.26
CA ILE A 45 -6.30 -0.98 8.47
C ILE A 45 -4.97 -1.56 8.96
N GLY A 46 -4.84 -2.89 8.94
CA GLY A 46 -3.60 -3.59 9.25
C GLY A 46 -2.43 -3.11 8.39
N LEU A 47 -2.62 -2.99 7.06
CA LEU A 47 -1.62 -2.47 6.14
C LEU A 47 -1.19 -1.03 6.47
N PHE A 48 -2.14 -0.18 6.89
CA PHE A 48 -1.88 1.18 7.37
C PHE A 48 -1.07 1.24 8.66
N VAL A 49 -0.96 0.15 9.42
CA VAL A 49 -0.11 0.06 10.61
C VAL A 49 1.21 -0.63 10.28
N THR A 50 1.15 -1.78 9.62
CA THR A 50 2.33 -2.62 9.36
C THR A 50 3.30 -1.98 8.38
N LEU A 51 2.82 -1.39 7.28
CA LEU A 51 3.72 -0.82 6.26
C LEU A 51 4.46 0.41 6.77
N PRO A 52 3.83 1.36 7.50
CA PRO A 52 4.57 2.43 8.16
C PRO A 52 5.58 1.95 9.20
N LEU A 53 5.27 0.91 9.98
CA LEU A 53 6.22 0.31 10.92
C LEU A 53 7.43 -0.30 10.21
N ILE A 54 7.20 -1.03 9.12
CA ILE A 54 8.27 -1.60 8.29
C ILE A 54 9.13 -0.48 7.70
N GLY A 55 8.51 0.56 7.14
CA GLY A 55 9.23 1.69 6.58
C GLY A 55 10.01 2.48 7.63
N PHE A 56 9.47 2.66 8.84
CA PHE A 56 10.19 3.26 9.96
C PHE A 56 11.41 2.41 10.37
N GLY A 57 11.25 1.09 10.47
CA GLY A 57 12.35 0.16 10.72
C GLY A 57 13.43 0.25 9.64
N LEU A 58 13.03 0.30 8.37
CA LEU A 58 13.94 0.45 7.24
C LEU A 58 14.74 1.76 7.31
N LYS A 59 14.05 2.86 7.62
CA LYS A 59 14.64 4.19 7.81
C LYS A 59 15.65 4.20 8.96
N SER A 60 15.35 3.53 10.06
CA SER A 60 16.21 3.50 11.24
C SER A 60 17.45 2.62 11.08
N LEU A 61 17.32 1.49 10.37
CA LEU A 61 18.42 0.53 10.18
C LEU A 61 19.30 0.88 8.99
N LEU A 62 18.72 1.45 7.94
CA LEU A 62 19.39 1.71 6.67
C LEU A 62 19.10 3.15 6.21
N PRO A 63 19.80 4.16 6.77
CA PRO A 63 19.56 5.57 6.44
C PRO A 63 19.76 5.90 4.95
N ARG A 64 20.59 5.10 4.25
CA ARG A 64 20.82 5.24 2.80
C ARG A 64 19.59 4.89 1.95
N LEU A 65 18.59 4.21 2.52
CA LEU A 65 17.36 3.81 1.84
C LEU A 65 16.16 4.69 2.24
N HIS A 66 16.42 5.90 2.71
CA HIS A 66 15.40 6.81 3.22
C HIS A 66 14.21 7.02 2.28
N ASP A 67 14.48 7.20 0.98
CA ASP A 67 13.44 7.44 -0.03
C ASP A 67 12.55 6.20 -0.24
N TYR A 68 13.17 5.02 -0.27
CA TYR A 68 12.45 3.75 -0.34
C TYR A 68 11.61 3.51 0.92
N ALA A 69 12.18 3.84 2.09
CA ALA A 69 11.47 3.76 3.37
C ALA A 69 10.24 4.66 3.39
N HIS A 70 10.35 5.91 2.91
CA HIS A 70 9.19 6.80 2.75
C HIS A 70 8.17 6.25 1.75
N GLY A 71 8.63 5.66 0.64
CA GLY A 71 7.73 4.98 -0.31
C GLY A 71 6.95 3.85 0.36
N VAL A 72 7.60 3.02 1.18
CA VAL A 72 6.94 1.95 1.93
C VAL A 72 5.95 2.50 2.96
N ILE A 73 6.28 3.59 3.65
CA ILE A 73 5.35 4.24 4.60
C ILE A 73 4.06 4.70 3.89
N LEU A 74 4.19 5.25 2.68
CA LEU A 74 3.05 5.76 1.90
C LEU A 74 2.33 4.68 1.09
N SER A 75 2.89 3.47 0.99
CA SER A 75 2.36 2.37 0.17
C SER A 75 0.94 1.87 0.52
N PRO A 76 0.34 2.10 1.71
CA PRO A 76 -1.08 1.78 1.91
C PRO A 76 -2.03 2.64 1.07
N LEU A 77 -1.64 3.87 0.73
CA LEU A 77 -2.54 4.86 0.14
C LEU A 77 -2.98 4.52 -1.29
N PRO A 78 -2.08 4.18 -2.25
CA PRO A 78 -2.51 3.94 -3.62
C PRO A 78 -3.57 2.84 -3.73
N GLY A 79 -3.36 1.71 -3.05
CA GLY A 79 -4.27 0.57 -3.07
C GLY A 79 -5.60 0.86 -2.36
N ALA A 80 -5.57 1.61 -1.25
CA ALA A 80 -6.79 2.06 -0.59
C ALA A 80 -7.61 3.01 -1.48
N ILE A 81 -6.96 3.95 -2.17
CA ILE A 81 -7.63 4.85 -3.11
C ILE A 81 -8.25 4.06 -4.26
N THR A 82 -7.52 3.12 -4.85
CA THR A 82 -8.04 2.25 -5.93
C THR A 82 -9.24 1.42 -5.43
N TYR A 83 -9.17 0.88 -4.23
CA TYR A 83 -10.28 0.13 -3.62
C TYR A 83 -11.52 1.00 -3.41
N LEU A 84 -11.35 2.23 -2.89
CA LEU A 84 -12.45 3.18 -2.73
C LEU A 84 -13.07 3.59 -4.08
N LEU A 85 -12.24 3.83 -5.09
CA LEU A 85 -12.71 4.13 -6.44
C LEU A 85 -13.52 2.96 -7.03
N ALA A 86 -13.05 1.72 -6.85
CA ALA A 86 -13.74 0.53 -7.31
C ALA A 86 -15.10 0.33 -6.62
N ILE A 87 -15.18 0.56 -5.30
CA ILE A 87 -16.46 0.50 -4.57
C ILE A 87 -17.40 1.60 -5.06
N THR A 88 -16.91 2.83 -5.19
CA THR A 88 -17.73 3.96 -5.60
C THR A 88 -18.29 3.74 -7.00
N TRP A 89 -17.48 3.19 -7.90
CA TRP A 89 -17.92 2.78 -9.23
C TRP A 89 -19.04 1.74 -9.17
N MET A 90 -18.84 0.64 -8.43
CA MET A 90 -19.86 -0.40 -8.27
C MET A 90 -21.15 0.11 -7.60
N ALA A 91 -21.08 1.14 -6.77
CA ALA A 91 -22.26 1.73 -6.14
C ALA A 91 -23.08 2.61 -7.09
N ILE A 92 -22.44 3.14 -8.14
CA ILE A 92 -23.09 3.99 -9.15
C ILE A 92 -23.72 3.15 -10.27
N THR A 93 -23.10 2.01 -10.62
CA THR A 93 -23.58 1.07 -11.65
C THR A 93 -24.59 0.07 -11.13
#